data_AF-A0A259IBQ8-F1
#
_entry.id   AF-A0A259IBQ8-F1
#
_cell.length_a   1.000
_cell.length_b   1.000
_cell.length_c   1.000
_cell.angle_alpha   90.00
_cell.angle_beta   90.00
_cell.angle_gamma   90.00
#
_symmetry.space_group_name_H-M   'P 1'
#
loop_
_entity.id
_entity.type
_entity.pdbx_description
1 polymer ?
#
loop_
_entity_poly.entity_id
_entity_poly.type
_entity_poly.pdbx_seq_one_letter_code
_entity_poly.pdbx_strand_id
1 'polypeptide(L)'
;MLASKKAGMPSRLIASLLTATLALPAAAPVAYAQNSSQQQAAKLSQAQLEALVAPIALYPDPLVSQVLMASTYPLEVAEASNWIKSNSKLKGDALNQALQQQNWDASVKSLASFAPVLEMMGSQLSWTQQLGNAVLAQQSETMSAIQALRAKAKQAGSLESNSQQTVKTQGSGTSQTTIIEPADPQVLYVPTYNPTVVYGAWAYPAYPPYAYYPPGYVAGTALLSFGIGMAVGAALWGGCHWGGGGNSLTINNNNFNNFNKNTNNNWSGNRSGNDSWKPDQQRRNANLGGGAVGGNRDAERDQLRQNLQRGDLSGNRAGGDRAGNVGSADR
;
A
#
# COMPACT_ATOMS: atom_id res chain seq x y z
N MET A 1 21.98 -104.61 -33.19
CA MET A 1 22.55 -103.29 -33.51
C MET A 1 21.43 -102.28 -33.33
N LEU A 2 21.32 -101.54 -32.21
CA LEU A 2 21.95 -100.21 -31.96
C LEU A 2 21.72 -99.26 -33.15
N ALA A 3 21.16 -98.05 -33.06
CA ALA A 3 20.79 -97.12 -31.99
C ALA A 3 19.84 -96.05 -32.65
N SER A 4 19.28 -94.98 -32.07
CA SER A 4 19.35 -94.33 -30.75
C SER A 4 18.23 -93.26 -30.68
N LYS A 5 17.57 -93.17 -29.50
CA LYS A 5 17.10 -91.98 -28.74
C LYS A 5 16.21 -90.90 -29.42
N LYS A 6 14.93 -90.82 -29.03
CA LYS A 6 14.30 -90.05 -27.90
C LYS A 6 13.77 -88.68 -28.40
N ALA A 7 12.47 -88.51 -28.68
CA ALA A 7 11.33 -88.33 -27.74
C ALA A 7 11.48 -87.05 -26.88
N GLY A 8 10.54 -86.11 -26.84
CA GLY A 8 9.20 -86.05 -27.42
C GLY A 8 8.48 -84.77 -27.03
N MET A 9 7.28 -84.56 -27.59
CA MET A 9 6.28 -83.64 -27.06
C MET A 9 4.93 -84.29 -27.27
N PRO A 10 4.09 -84.36 -26.23
CA PRO A 10 2.67 -84.30 -26.45
C PRO A 10 2.03 -83.12 -25.72
N SER A 11 1.30 -82.40 -26.55
CA SER A 11 0.19 -81.51 -26.25
C SER A 11 -0.78 -82.13 -25.23
N ARG A 12 -1.32 -81.23 -24.40
CA ARG A 12 -2.75 -81.09 -24.02
C ARG A 12 -3.30 -81.77 -22.75
N LEU A 13 -3.85 -80.85 -21.93
CA LEU A 13 -4.98 -80.94 -20.99
C LEU A 13 -4.60 -81.56 -19.63
N ILE A 14 -4.80 -80.89 -18.49
CA ILE A 14 -6.10 -80.73 -17.82
C ILE A 14 -6.01 -79.65 -16.71
N ALA A 15 -7.13 -78.94 -16.53
CA ALA A 15 -7.62 -78.22 -15.33
C ALA A 15 -6.94 -76.91 -14.89
N SER A 16 -7.47 -75.80 -15.40
CA SER A 16 -7.40 -74.48 -14.76
C SER A 16 -8.62 -74.30 -13.85
N LEU A 17 -8.43 -74.22 -12.53
CA LEU A 17 -9.42 -73.68 -11.61
C LEU A 17 -9.03 -72.23 -11.30
N LEU A 18 -9.84 -71.29 -11.79
CA LEU A 18 -9.75 -69.86 -11.51
C LEU A 18 -9.86 -69.61 -9.99
N THR A 19 -8.87 -68.94 -9.42
CA THR A 19 -9.07 -68.11 -8.21
C THR A 19 -8.64 -66.69 -8.58
N ALA A 20 -9.63 -65.83 -8.79
CA ALA A 20 -9.43 -64.42 -9.08
C ALA A 20 -9.02 -63.69 -7.79
N THR A 21 -7.76 -63.28 -7.69
CA THR A 21 -7.32 -62.30 -6.70
C THR A 21 -7.75 -60.91 -7.15
N LEU A 22 -8.78 -60.35 -6.52
CA LEU A 22 -9.10 -58.94 -6.63
C LEU A 22 -7.99 -58.13 -5.94
N ALA A 23 -7.14 -57.47 -6.74
CA ALA A 23 -6.30 -56.38 -6.27
C ALA A 23 -7.14 -55.11 -6.17
N LEU A 24 -7.47 -54.69 -4.95
CA LEU A 24 -8.04 -53.37 -4.68
C LEU A 24 -6.93 -52.30 -4.87
N PRO A 25 -7.14 -51.23 -5.65
CA PRO A 25 -6.24 -50.09 -5.60
C PRO A 25 -6.43 -49.38 -4.26
N ALA A 26 -5.38 -49.37 -3.43
CA ALA A 26 -5.33 -48.53 -2.24
C ALA A 26 -5.41 -47.07 -2.68
N ALA A 27 -6.56 -46.43 -2.49
CA ALA A 27 -6.69 -44.99 -2.60
C ALA A 27 -5.87 -44.35 -1.47
N ALA A 28 -4.70 -43.81 -1.81
CA ALA A 28 -3.95 -42.98 -0.89
C ALA A 28 -4.82 -41.76 -0.52
N PRO A 29 -4.95 -41.40 0.77
CA PRO A 29 -5.58 -40.15 1.12
C PRO A 29 -4.75 -39.02 0.54
N VAL A 30 -5.28 -38.36 -0.49
CA VAL A 30 -4.86 -37.01 -0.85
C VAL A 30 -5.20 -36.11 0.33
N ALA A 31 -4.25 -35.99 1.25
CA ALA A 31 -4.26 -34.93 2.22
C ALA A 31 -4.20 -33.62 1.43
N TYR A 32 -5.33 -32.93 1.33
CA TYR A 32 -5.32 -31.51 1.04
C TYR A 32 -4.57 -30.86 2.20
N ALA A 33 -3.26 -30.69 2.04
CA ALA A 33 -2.49 -29.76 2.83
C ALA A 33 -3.07 -28.38 2.49
N GLN A 34 -4.08 -27.98 3.26
CA GLN A 34 -4.57 -26.61 3.29
C GLN A 34 -3.45 -25.81 3.97
N ASN A 35 -2.41 -25.50 3.20
CA ASN A 35 -1.45 -24.48 3.55
C ASN A 35 -2.25 -23.20 3.64
N SER A 36 -2.70 -22.87 4.85
CA SER A 36 -2.94 -21.50 5.25
C SER A 36 -1.57 -20.80 5.28
N SER A 37 -0.96 -20.60 4.12
CA SER A 37 0.05 -19.56 4.00
C SER A 37 -0.69 -18.28 4.27
N GLN A 38 -0.48 -17.71 5.46
CA GLN A 38 -0.56 -16.27 5.65
C GLN A 38 0.19 -15.68 4.46
N GLN A 39 -0.57 -15.15 3.50
CA GLN A 39 -0.04 -14.52 2.31
C GLN A 39 0.50 -13.18 2.79
N GLN A 40 1.66 -13.22 3.44
CA GLN A 40 2.50 -12.06 3.63
C GLN A 40 2.72 -11.53 2.23
N ALA A 41 2.09 -10.39 1.92
CA ALA A 41 2.14 -9.79 0.59
C ALA A 41 3.59 -9.82 0.13
N ALA A 42 3.86 -10.60 -0.93
CA ALA A 42 5.22 -10.83 -1.36
C ALA A 42 5.88 -9.48 -1.64
N LYS A 43 7.06 -9.28 -1.05
CA LYS A 43 7.86 -8.07 -1.26
C LYS A 43 8.03 -7.87 -2.77
N LEU A 44 7.60 -6.71 -3.30
CA LEU A 44 7.73 -6.45 -4.73
C LEU A 44 9.21 -6.28 -5.08
N SER A 45 9.62 -6.83 -6.21
CA SER A 45 10.96 -6.63 -6.76
C SER A 45 11.22 -5.17 -7.15
N GLN A 46 12.48 -4.80 -7.32
CA GLN A 46 12.89 -3.48 -7.80
C GLN A 46 12.19 -3.11 -9.12
N ALA A 47 12.12 -4.04 -10.08
CA ALA A 47 11.48 -3.80 -11.37
C ALA A 47 9.97 -3.51 -11.23
N GLN A 48 9.29 -4.23 -10.35
CA GLN A 48 7.87 -3.99 -10.04
C GLN A 48 7.67 -2.65 -9.34
N LEU A 49 8.55 -2.29 -8.39
CA LEU A 49 8.51 -1.00 -7.71
C LEU A 49 8.74 0.16 -8.68
N GLU A 50 9.73 0.05 -9.56
CA GLU A 50 9.99 1.06 -10.58
C GLU A 50 8.79 1.21 -11.52
N ALA A 51 8.21 0.12 -12.03
CA ALA A 51 6.99 0.19 -12.83
C ALA A 51 5.83 0.87 -12.09
N LEU A 52 5.67 0.57 -10.80
CA LEU A 52 4.60 1.10 -9.94
C LEU A 52 4.75 2.60 -9.67
N VAL A 53 5.96 3.10 -9.41
CA VAL A 53 6.21 4.52 -9.10
C VAL A 53 6.52 5.37 -10.33
N ALA A 54 6.71 4.76 -11.50
CA ALA A 54 7.00 5.46 -12.75
C ALA A 54 6.05 6.63 -13.11
N PRO A 55 4.73 6.57 -12.87
CA PRO A 55 3.83 7.69 -13.17
C PRO A 55 4.05 8.94 -12.32
N ILE A 56 4.71 8.79 -11.16
CA ILE A 56 4.85 9.86 -10.17
C ILE A 56 6.30 10.20 -9.84
N ALA A 57 7.28 9.41 -10.29
CA ALA A 57 8.67 9.58 -9.89
C ALA A 57 9.29 10.93 -10.31
N LEU A 58 8.75 11.61 -11.34
CA LEU A 58 9.22 12.94 -11.73
C LEU A 58 8.42 14.08 -11.11
N TYR A 59 7.47 13.79 -10.20
CA TYR A 59 6.75 14.83 -9.48
C TYR A 59 7.68 15.48 -8.44
N PRO A 60 7.42 16.75 -8.06
CA PRO A 60 8.13 17.37 -6.94
C PRO A 60 8.00 16.56 -5.64
N ASP A 61 9.04 16.53 -4.82
CA ASP A 61 9.13 15.71 -3.61
C ASP A 61 7.95 15.89 -2.65
N PRO A 62 7.46 17.13 -2.39
CA PRO A 62 6.30 17.31 -1.52
C PRO A 62 5.05 16.65 -2.11
N LEU A 63 4.84 16.71 -3.43
CA LEU A 63 3.69 16.08 -4.08
C LEU A 63 3.81 14.55 -4.10
N VAL A 64 5.00 14.02 -4.40
CA VAL A 64 5.29 12.58 -4.31
C VAL A 64 4.93 12.07 -2.92
N SER A 65 5.39 12.76 -1.87
CA SER A 65 5.11 12.34 -0.50
C SER A 65 3.62 12.29 -0.20
N GLN A 66 2.83 13.28 -0.64
CA GLN A 66 1.38 13.29 -0.44
C GLN A 66 0.69 12.15 -1.19
N VAL A 67 1.11 11.85 -2.43
CA VAL A 67 0.58 10.72 -3.19
C VAL A 67 0.88 9.39 -2.49
N LEU A 68 2.11 9.21 -2.01
CA LEU A 68 2.51 7.99 -1.30
C LEU A 68 1.72 7.83 0.01
N MET A 69 1.54 8.89 0.79
CA MET A 69 0.73 8.85 2.01
C MET A 69 -0.75 8.57 1.71
N ALA A 70 -1.34 9.30 0.77
CA ALA A 70 -2.75 9.16 0.39
C ALA A 70 -3.07 7.79 -0.21
N SER A 71 -2.11 7.16 -0.90
CA SER A 71 -2.28 5.82 -1.47
C SER A 71 -2.58 4.74 -0.42
N THR A 72 -2.25 5.00 0.85
CA THR A 72 -2.58 4.10 1.97
C THR A 72 -4.04 4.17 2.41
N TYR A 73 -4.83 5.08 1.84
CA TYR A 73 -6.28 5.27 2.08
C TYR A 73 -7.07 5.22 0.75
N PRO A 74 -7.06 4.10 0.02
CA PRO A 74 -7.59 4.01 -1.33
C PRO A 74 -9.10 4.25 -1.42
N LEU A 75 -9.87 3.92 -0.38
CA LEU A 75 -11.32 4.19 -0.34
C LEU A 75 -11.58 5.69 -0.24
N GLU A 76 -10.90 6.38 0.67
CA GLU A 76 -11.01 7.83 0.81
C GLU A 76 -10.54 8.56 -0.46
N VAL A 77 -9.52 8.06 -1.14
CA VAL A 77 -9.10 8.58 -2.46
C VAL A 77 -10.22 8.46 -3.49
N ALA A 78 -10.92 7.32 -3.55
CA ALA A 78 -12.03 7.13 -4.47
C ALA A 78 -13.18 8.12 -4.19
N GLU A 79 -13.54 8.25 -2.91
CA GLU A 79 -14.57 9.19 -2.45
C GLU A 79 -14.19 10.64 -2.78
N ALA A 80 -12.96 11.04 -2.45
CA ALA A 80 -12.47 12.39 -2.69
C ALA A 80 -12.39 12.73 -4.18
N SER A 81 -12.01 11.77 -5.03
CA SER A 81 -12.00 11.92 -6.48
C SER A 81 -13.39 12.20 -7.04
N ASN A 82 -14.40 11.44 -6.61
CA ASN A 82 -15.79 11.66 -7.00
C ASN A 82 -16.35 12.99 -6.46
N TRP A 83 -15.98 13.33 -5.23
CA TRP A 83 -16.40 14.57 -4.60
C TRP A 83 -15.83 15.80 -5.33
N ILE A 84 -14.54 15.80 -5.70
CA ILE A 84 -13.92 16.90 -6.46
C ILE A 84 -14.58 17.08 -7.83
N LYS A 85 -14.97 15.99 -8.51
CA LYS A 85 -15.70 16.08 -9.79
C LYS A 85 -17.02 16.83 -9.63
N SER A 86 -17.75 16.54 -8.55
CA SER A 86 -19.02 17.21 -8.21
C SER A 86 -18.83 18.63 -7.68
N ASN A 87 -17.63 18.97 -7.20
CA ASN A 87 -17.29 20.25 -6.56
C ASN A 87 -16.18 21.00 -7.30
N SER A 88 -16.07 20.82 -8.62
CA SER A 88 -14.94 21.30 -9.43
C SER A 88 -14.73 22.82 -9.40
N LYS A 89 -15.79 23.57 -9.05
CA LYS A 89 -15.76 25.04 -8.89
C LYS A 89 -15.15 25.51 -7.56
N LEU A 90 -15.04 24.64 -6.56
CA LEU A 90 -14.44 25.01 -5.27
C LEU A 90 -12.92 25.17 -5.43
N LYS A 91 -12.41 26.28 -4.90
CA LYS A 91 -10.99 26.67 -4.91
C LYS A 91 -10.67 27.44 -3.62
N GLY A 92 -9.39 27.50 -3.26
CA GLY A 92 -8.91 28.29 -2.12
C GLY A 92 -9.68 28.01 -0.83
N ASP A 93 -10.08 29.08 -0.13
CA ASP A 93 -10.75 28.97 1.16
C ASP A 93 -12.10 28.27 1.10
N ALA A 94 -12.86 28.44 0.01
CA ALA A 94 -14.13 27.74 -0.17
C ALA A 94 -13.93 26.22 -0.28
N LEU A 95 -12.85 25.78 -0.93
CA LEU A 95 -12.45 24.37 -0.93
C LEU A 95 -12.05 23.92 0.48
N ASN A 96 -11.23 24.69 1.18
CA ASN A 96 -10.78 24.35 2.53
C ASN A 96 -11.96 24.18 3.50
N GLN A 97 -12.93 25.11 3.48
CA GLN A 97 -14.15 25.04 4.28
C GLN A 97 -14.98 23.79 3.96
N ALA A 98 -15.15 23.47 2.67
CA ALA A 98 -15.91 22.29 2.28
C ALA A 98 -15.21 20.97 2.69
N LEU A 99 -13.87 20.95 2.69
CA LEU A 99 -13.07 19.82 3.18
C LEU A 99 -13.19 19.58 4.70
N GLN A 100 -13.60 20.60 5.47
CA GLN A 100 -13.84 20.43 6.91
C GLN A 100 -14.95 19.41 7.22
N GLN A 101 -15.91 19.24 6.30
CA GLN A 101 -17.01 18.29 6.42
C GLN A 101 -16.63 16.88 6.00
N GLN A 102 -15.47 16.71 5.36
CA GLN A 102 -14.99 15.40 4.92
C GLN A 102 -14.16 14.77 6.05
N ASN A 103 -14.38 13.49 6.30
CA ASN A 103 -13.69 12.78 7.39
C ASN A 103 -12.36 12.16 6.95
N TRP A 104 -11.91 12.39 5.70
CA TRP A 104 -10.69 11.81 5.12
C TRP A 104 -9.40 12.22 5.85
N ASP A 105 -8.34 11.44 5.61
CA ASP A 105 -6.99 11.71 6.02
C ASP A 105 -6.48 13.04 5.44
N ALA A 106 -5.58 13.69 6.18
CA ALA A 106 -5.00 14.97 5.76
C ALA A 106 -4.26 14.87 4.41
N SER A 107 -3.66 13.71 4.09
CA SER A 107 -2.95 13.51 2.82
C SER A 107 -3.95 13.48 1.66
N VAL A 108 -5.09 12.78 1.82
CA VAL A 108 -6.18 12.74 0.83
C VAL A 108 -6.81 14.12 0.66
N LYS A 109 -7.11 14.83 1.75
CA LYS A 109 -7.62 16.21 1.70
C LYS A 109 -6.67 17.16 0.99
N SER A 110 -5.35 17.01 1.17
CA SER A 110 -4.39 17.88 0.51
C SER A 110 -4.41 17.74 -1.01
N LEU A 111 -4.61 16.52 -1.51
CA LEU A 111 -4.69 16.22 -2.94
C LEU A 111 -5.95 16.77 -3.60
N ALA A 112 -6.96 17.20 -2.83
CA ALA A 112 -8.12 17.92 -3.36
C ALA A 112 -7.75 19.24 -4.08
N SER A 113 -6.62 19.85 -3.68
CA SER A 113 -6.05 21.03 -4.37
C SER A 113 -5.33 20.66 -5.67
N PHE A 114 -5.05 19.38 -5.88
CA PHE A 114 -4.34 18.81 -7.03
C PHE A 114 -5.25 17.84 -7.79
N ALA A 115 -6.40 18.36 -8.24
CA ALA A 115 -7.46 17.56 -8.87
C ALA A 115 -6.97 16.54 -9.93
N PRO A 116 -6.03 16.86 -10.84
CA PRO A 116 -5.53 15.88 -11.82
C PRO A 116 -4.86 14.66 -11.17
N VAL A 117 -4.13 14.87 -10.07
CA VAL A 117 -3.45 13.79 -9.33
C VAL A 117 -4.47 12.94 -8.59
N LEU A 118 -5.44 13.58 -7.93
CA LEU A 118 -6.51 12.87 -7.24
C LEU A 118 -7.42 12.10 -8.22
N GLU A 119 -7.63 12.63 -9.42
CA GLU A 119 -8.34 11.96 -10.49
C GLU A 119 -7.58 10.74 -11.04
N MET A 120 -6.27 10.86 -11.24
CA MET A 120 -5.41 9.70 -11.57
C MET A 120 -5.56 8.60 -10.52
N MET A 121 -5.37 8.94 -9.25
CA MET A 121 -5.43 7.95 -8.16
C MET A 121 -6.84 7.33 -8.02
N GLY A 122 -7.89 8.13 -8.17
CA GLY A 122 -9.29 7.67 -8.06
C GLY A 122 -9.78 6.90 -9.29
N SER A 123 -9.25 7.17 -10.48
CA SER A 123 -9.56 6.40 -11.70
C SER A 123 -8.76 5.11 -11.82
N GLN A 124 -7.57 5.06 -11.20
CA GLN A 124 -6.71 3.87 -11.16
C GLN A 124 -6.63 3.27 -9.74
N LEU A 125 -7.78 2.90 -9.14
CA LEU A 125 -7.81 2.39 -7.77
C LEU A 125 -6.93 1.16 -7.53
N SER A 126 -6.81 0.25 -8.50
CA SER A 126 -5.91 -0.90 -8.37
C SER A 126 -4.44 -0.47 -8.24
N TRP A 127 -4.01 0.52 -9.03
CA TRP A 127 -2.68 1.10 -8.92
C TRP A 127 -2.49 1.81 -7.58
N THR A 128 -3.46 2.61 -7.15
CA THR A 128 -3.43 3.31 -5.85
C THR A 128 -3.30 2.32 -4.69
N GLN A 129 -4.07 1.23 -4.71
CA GLN A 129 -3.98 0.17 -3.70
C GLN A 129 -2.60 -0.52 -3.69
N GLN A 130 -2.05 -0.85 -4.87
CA GLN A 130 -0.73 -1.46 -4.98
C GLN A 130 0.38 -0.52 -4.46
N LEU A 131 0.28 0.77 -4.80
CA LEU A 131 1.19 1.81 -4.31
C LEU A 131 1.13 1.92 -2.79
N GLY A 132 -0.07 1.99 -2.22
CA GLY A 132 -0.26 2.04 -0.77
C GLY A 132 0.30 0.81 -0.06
N ASN A 133 0.05 -0.39 -0.60
CA ASN A 133 0.61 -1.63 -0.05
C ASN A 133 2.14 -1.65 -0.11
N ALA A 134 2.74 -1.16 -1.19
CA ALA A 134 4.20 -1.05 -1.32
C ALA A 134 4.80 -0.06 -0.30
N VAL A 135 4.19 1.12 -0.12
CA VAL A 135 4.62 2.10 0.89
C VAL A 135 4.58 1.49 2.28
N LEU A 136 3.55 0.73 2.62
CA LEU A 136 3.40 0.14 3.95
C LEU A 136 4.34 -1.04 4.21
N ALA A 137 4.59 -1.87 3.20
CA ALA A 137 5.43 -3.06 3.35
C ALA A 137 6.93 -2.75 3.19
N GLN A 138 7.28 -1.77 2.35
CA GLN A 138 8.65 -1.51 1.91
C GLN A 138 8.82 -0.05 1.44
N GLN A 139 8.50 0.90 2.33
CA GLN A 139 8.61 2.35 2.08
C GLN A 139 9.98 2.74 1.50
N SER A 140 11.07 2.28 2.13
CA SER A 140 12.43 2.67 1.76
C SER A 140 12.79 2.22 0.34
N GLU A 141 12.39 1.01 -0.04
CA GLU A 141 12.59 0.44 -1.37
C GLU A 141 11.69 1.13 -2.41
N THR A 142 10.44 1.43 -2.06
CA THR A 142 9.52 2.20 -2.93
C THR A 142 10.10 3.57 -3.27
N MET A 143 10.67 4.24 -2.27
CA MET A 143 11.36 5.52 -2.44
C MET A 143 12.69 5.36 -3.21
N SER A 144 13.43 4.28 -2.98
CA SER A 144 14.64 3.97 -3.75
C SER A 144 14.35 3.79 -5.25
N ALA A 145 13.23 3.16 -5.60
CA ALA A 145 12.78 3.03 -6.98
C ALA A 145 12.49 4.40 -7.63
N ILE A 146 11.93 5.36 -6.88
CA ILE A 146 11.75 6.75 -7.36
C ILE A 146 13.10 7.39 -7.68
N GLN A 147 14.10 7.23 -6.81
CA GLN A 147 15.45 7.77 -7.04
C GLN A 147 16.13 7.13 -8.25
N ALA A 148 15.99 5.80 -8.42
CA ALA A 148 16.50 5.09 -9.59
C ALA A 148 15.90 5.65 -10.90
N LEU A 149 14.59 5.89 -10.93
CA LEU A 149 13.92 6.48 -12.09
C LEU A 149 14.33 7.94 -12.33
N ARG A 150 14.47 8.75 -11.29
CA ARG A 150 14.98 10.13 -11.42
C ARG A 150 16.39 10.16 -11.99
N ALA A 151 17.27 9.25 -11.56
CA ALA A 151 18.60 9.11 -12.13
C ALA A 151 18.56 8.76 -13.63
N LYS A 152 17.68 7.82 -14.03
CA LYS A 152 17.46 7.47 -15.45
C LYS A 152 16.94 8.64 -16.26
N ALA A 153 15.97 9.40 -15.76
CA ALA A 153 15.44 10.59 -16.43
C ALA A 153 16.50 11.69 -16.60
N LYS A 154 17.33 11.92 -15.58
CA LYS A 154 18.48 12.84 -15.69
C LYS A 154 19.46 12.36 -16.77
N GLN A 155 19.81 11.08 -16.77
CA GLN A 155 20.72 10.51 -17.76
C GLN A 155 20.15 10.58 -19.18
N ALA A 156 18.84 10.45 -19.33
CA ALA A 156 18.13 10.58 -20.60
C ALA A 156 17.94 12.05 -21.06
N GLY A 157 18.30 13.04 -20.23
CA GLY A 157 18.12 14.47 -20.54
C GLY A 157 16.68 14.96 -20.47
N SER A 158 15.78 14.19 -19.85
CA SER A 158 14.35 14.56 -19.73
C SER A 158 14.02 15.27 -18.41
N LEU A 159 14.91 15.20 -17.42
CA LEU A 159 14.74 15.81 -16.10
C LEU A 159 15.76 16.93 -15.88
N GLU A 160 15.30 18.17 -16.10
CA GLU A 160 16.10 19.39 -15.95
C GLU A 160 15.34 20.46 -15.15
N SER A 161 16.10 21.43 -14.62
CA SER A 161 15.54 22.64 -14.02
C SER A 161 14.99 23.57 -15.10
N ASN A 162 13.85 24.19 -14.82
CA ASN A 162 13.17 25.13 -15.71
C ASN A 162 12.30 26.10 -14.90
N SER A 163 11.42 26.85 -15.56
CA SER A 163 10.50 27.78 -14.91
C SER A 163 9.45 27.14 -14.00
N GLN A 164 9.21 25.83 -14.11
CA GLN A 164 8.19 25.11 -13.36
C GLN A 164 8.78 24.34 -12.17
N GLN A 165 10.01 23.83 -12.29
CA GLN A 165 10.67 23.03 -11.27
C GLN A 165 12.18 23.30 -11.18
N THR A 166 12.73 23.09 -10.00
CA THR A 166 14.18 23.03 -9.77
C THR A 166 14.59 21.58 -9.50
N VAL A 167 15.58 21.10 -10.25
CA VAL A 167 16.19 19.77 -10.08
C VAL A 167 17.56 19.95 -9.45
N LYS A 168 17.74 19.43 -8.23
CA LYS A 168 19.00 19.46 -7.50
C LYS A 168 19.54 18.05 -7.34
N THR A 169 20.86 17.95 -7.31
CA THR A 169 21.55 16.70 -7.01
C THR A 169 22.41 16.89 -5.77
N GLN A 170 22.26 15.99 -4.80
CA GLN A 170 23.01 16.00 -3.55
C GLN A 170 23.77 14.69 -3.38
N GLY A 171 24.90 14.73 -2.67
CA GLY A 171 25.79 13.58 -2.52
C GLY A 171 26.62 13.31 -3.78
N SER A 172 27.27 12.14 -3.81
CA SER A 172 28.17 11.72 -4.88
C SER A 172 28.15 10.20 -5.06
N GLY A 173 28.43 9.73 -6.28
CA GLY A 173 28.51 8.30 -6.58
C GLY A 173 27.20 7.56 -6.30
N THR A 174 27.26 6.45 -5.58
CA THR A 174 26.10 5.61 -5.24
C THR A 174 25.17 6.23 -4.19
N SER A 175 25.59 7.29 -3.50
CA SER A 175 24.76 8.04 -2.55
C SER A 175 24.16 9.31 -3.16
N GLN A 176 24.21 9.44 -4.49
CA GLN A 176 23.67 10.60 -5.19
C GLN A 176 22.13 10.56 -5.17
N THR A 177 21.51 11.64 -4.71
CA THR A 177 20.05 11.80 -4.65
C THR A 177 19.62 12.95 -5.55
N THR A 178 18.48 12.79 -6.22
CA THR A 178 17.84 13.81 -7.06
C THR A 178 16.60 14.33 -6.35
N ILE A 179 16.62 15.63 -6.05
CA ILE A 179 15.54 16.37 -5.39
C ILE A 179 14.84 17.22 -6.43
N ILE A 180 13.51 17.14 -6.47
CA ILE A 180 12.67 17.95 -7.37
C ILE A 180 11.80 18.86 -6.49
N GLU A 181 11.94 20.17 -6.66
CA GLU A 181 11.16 21.19 -5.95
C GLU A 181 10.42 22.06 -6.97
N PRO A 182 9.25 22.63 -6.63
CA PRO A 182 8.68 23.71 -7.42
C PRO A 182 9.68 24.86 -7.56
N ALA A 183 9.77 25.48 -8.74
CA ALA A 183 10.63 26.64 -8.93
C ALA A 183 10.16 27.86 -8.09
N ASP A 184 8.84 28.00 -7.96
CA ASP A 184 8.19 28.91 -7.02
C ASP A 184 7.54 28.08 -5.89
N PRO A 185 7.94 28.26 -4.62
CA PRO A 185 7.33 27.55 -3.49
C PRO A 185 5.81 27.74 -3.35
N GLN A 186 5.24 28.81 -3.92
CA GLN A 186 3.80 29.09 -3.88
C GLN A 186 3.02 28.45 -5.03
N VAL A 187 3.69 28.00 -6.10
CA VAL A 187 3.05 27.46 -7.31
C VAL A 187 3.68 26.13 -7.72
N LEU A 188 2.89 25.06 -7.71
CA LEU A 188 3.31 23.75 -8.18
C LEU A 188 2.70 23.45 -9.54
N TYR A 189 3.53 23.01 -10.47
CA TYR A 189 3.11 22.49 -11.75
C TYR A 189 3.21 20.97 -11.72
N VAL A 190 2.11 20.26 -11.95
CA VAL A 190 2.13 18.79 -12.03
C VAL A 190 2.71 18.40 -13.40
N PRO A 191 3.82 17.66 -13.46
CA PRO A 191 4.36 17.23 -14.72
C PRO A 191 3.52 16.10 -15.30
N THR A 192 3.39 16.11 -16.62
CA THR A 192 2.73 15.08 -17.41
C THR A 192 3.71 14.56 -18.45
N TYR A 193 3.86 13.24 -18.53
CA TYR A 193 4.85 12.59 -19.36
C TYR A 193 4.42 11.17 -19.69
N ASN A 194 5.06 10.57 -20.70
CA ASN A 194 4.94 9.15 -20.98
C ASN A 194 6.07 8.38 -20.26
N PRO A 195 5.74 7.54 -19.25
CA PRO A 195 6.75 6.80 -18.49
C PRO A 195 7.55 5.79 -19.32
N THR A 196 7.09 5.39 -20.52
CA THR A 196 7.83 4.44 -21.36
C THR A 196 9.00 5.08 -22.12
N VAL A 197 9.05 6.42 -22.19
CA VAL A 197 10.08 7.16 -22.95
C VAL A 197 10.88 8.12 -22.10
N VAL A 198 10.29 8.70 -21.04
CA VAL A 198 10.94 9.75 -20.24
C VAL A 198 12.18 9.24 -19.50
N TYR A 199 12.23 7.94 -19.18
CA TYR A 199 13.35 7.30 -18.50
C TYR A 199 14.40 6.72 -19.45
N GLY A 200 14.32 7.02 -20.76
CA GLY A 200 15.06 6.31 -21.80
C GLY A 200 14.46 4.94 -22.09
N ALA A 201 15.27 4.01 -22.62
CA ALA A 201 14.82 2.66 -22.92
C ALA A 201 14.39 1.92 -21.64
N TRP A 202 13.12 1.49 -21.59
CA TRP A 202 12.59 0.81 -20.41
C TRP A 202 13.25 -0.57 -20.22
N ALA A 203 13.90 -0.76 -19.08
CA ALA A 203 14.75 -1.93 -18.82
C ALA A 203 13.96 -3.22 -18.54
N TYR A 204 12.66 -3.14 -18.24
CA TYR A 204 11.86 -4.27 -17.75
C TYR A 204 10.64 -4.56 -18.64
N PRO A 205 10.79 -5.32 -19.75
CA PRO A 205 9.67 -5.65 -20.63
C PRO A 205 8.51 -6.38 -19.93
N ALA A 206 8.82 -7.21 -18.93
CA ALA A 206 7.81 -7.95 -18.16
C ALA A 206 7.02 -7.07 -17.16
N TYR A 207 7.52 -5.87 -16.86
CA TYR A 207 6.91 -4.94 -15.92
C TYR A 207 6.81 -3.56 -16.59
N PRO A 208 5.89 -3.38 -17.55
CA PRO A 208 5.70 -2.08 -18.18
C PRO A 208 5.21 -1.05 -17.15
N PRO A 209 5.58 0.23 -17.28
CA PRO A 209 5.06 1.29 -16.44
C PRO A 209 3.54 1.38 -16.50
N TYR A 210 2.93 1.81 -15.40
CA TYR A 210 1.56 2.32 -15.44
C TYR A 210 1.54 3.59 -16.28
N ALA A 211 0.56 3.73 -17.16
CA ALA A 211 0.36 4.93 -17.95
C ALA A 211 -0.93 5.61 -17.50
N TYR A 212 -0.83 6.90 -17.17
CA TYR A 212 -1.97 7.77 -16.99
C TYR A 212 -1.75 9.04 -17.81
N TYR A 213 -2.73 9.35 -18.65
CA TYR A 213 -2.72 10.56 -19.46
C TYR A 213 -3.94 11.38 -19.07
N PRO A 214 -3.78 12.59 -18.50
CA PRO A 214 -4.90 13.43 -18.17
C PRO A 214 -5.68 13.83 -19.44
N PRO A 215 -6.99 14.11 -19.34
CA PRO A 215 -7.77 14.58 -20.47
C PRO A 215 -7.13 15.80 -21.14
N GLY A 216 -7.02 15.77 -22.47
CA GLY A 216 -6.34 16.81 -23.23
C GLY A 216 -4.81 16.68 -23.29
N TYR A 217 -4.23 15.60 -22.76
CA TYR A 217 -2.83 15.27 -23.01
C TYR A 217 -2.61 15.05 -24.51
N VAL A 218 -1.81 15.93 -25.11
CA VAL A 218 -1.28 15.76 -26.46
C VAL A 218 0.15 15.31 -26.29
N ALA A 219 0.49 14.15 -26.85
CA ALA A 219 1.88 13.70 -26.90
C ALA A 219 2.68 14.73 -27.72
N GLY A 220 3.38 15.61 -27.01
CA GLY A 220 4.20 16.65 -27.61
C GLY A 220 5.59 16.16 -27.97
N THR A 221 6.38 17.04 -28.57
CA THR A 221 7.82 16.83 -28.80
C THR A 221 8.64 16.84 -27.51
N ALA A 222 8.10 17.42 -26.42
CA ALA A 222 8.75 17.45 -25.12
C ALA A 222 8.46 16.18 -24.32
N LEU A 223 9.53 15.53 -23.82
CA LEU A 223 9.44 14.32 -22.98
C LEU A 223 8.76 14.57 -21.62
N LEU A 224 8.79 15.82 -21.16
CA LEU A 224 8.16 16.29 -19.93
C LEU A 224 7.38 17.57 -20.24
N SER A 225 6.07 17.56 -19.98
CA SER A 225 5.19 18.73 -20.10
C SER A 225 4.63 19.09 -18.74
N PHE A 226 4.18 20.33 -18.57
CA PHE A 226 3.62 20.81 -17.30
C PHE A 226 2.18 21.26 -17.49
N GLY A 227 1.32 20.90 -16.53
CA GLY A 227 -0.04 21.39 -16.46
C GLY A 227 -0.12 22.85 -16.03
N ILE A 228 -1.33 23.27 -15.62
CA ILE A 228 -1.55 24.61 -15.04
C ILE A 228 -0.92 24.67 -13.65
N GLY A 229 -0.34 25.81 -13.30
CA GLY A 229 0.23 26.05 -11.97
C GLY A 229 -0.86 26.09 -10.90
N MET A 230 -0.68 25.32 -9.83
CA MET A 230 -1.60 25.21 -8.71
C MET A 230 -1.01 25.87 -7.47
N ALA A 231 -1.80 26.69 -6.78
CA ALA A 231 -1.39 27.30 -5.53
C ALA A 231 -1.16 26.23 -4.45
N VAL A 232 0.03 26.22 -3.84
CA VAL A 232 0.50 25.11 -3.01
C VAL A 232 0.17 25.29 -1.53
N GLY A 233 0.14 26.54 -1.06
CA GLY A 233 -0.17 26.93 0.31
C GLY A 233 0.45 25.99 1.36
N ALA A 234 -0.29 25.74 2.44
CA ALA A 234 0.09 24.72 3.43
C ALA A 234 -0.31 23.29 3.00
N ALA A 235 -0.94 23.10 1.84
CA ALA A 235 -1.47 21.79 1.42
C ALA A 235 -0.36 20.77 1.19
N LEU A 236 0.82 21.19 0.72
CA LEU A 236 1.99 20.32 0.70
C LEU A 236 2.78 20.45 2.01
N TRP A 237 2.43 19.58 2.94
CA TRP A 237 3.09 19.47 4.24
C TRP A 237 4.01 18.25 4.32
N GLY A 238 3.90 17.31 3.38
CA GLY A 238 4.78 16.15 3.30
C GLY A 238 6.14 16.47 2.66
N GLY A 239 7.12 15.61 2.91
CA GLY A 239 8.42 15.64 2.24
C GLY A 239 9.05 14.27 2.14
N CYS A 240 10.12 14.17 1.35
CA CYS A 240 10.91 12.95 1.22
C CYS A 240 12.28 13.16 1.86
N HIS A 241 12.66 12.27 2.77
CA HIS A 241 14.03 12.18 3.26
C HIS A 241 14.79 11.14 2.45
N TRP A 242 15.88 11.56 1.82
CA TRP A 242 16.76 10.71 1.01
C TRP A 242 18.11 10.54 1.73
N GLY A 243 18.42 9.34 2.25
CA GLY A 243 19.74 9.01 2.83
C GLY A 243 19.77 8.68 4.33
N GLY A 244 20.97 8.71 4.93
CA GLY A 244 21.18 8.76 6.40
C GLY A 244 20.72 7.57 7.26
N GLY A 245 20.40 6.41 6.67
CA GLY A 245 19.85 5.25 7.39
C GLY A 245 18.62 4.62 6.76
N GLY A 246 18.12 5.21 5.67
CA GLY A 246 17.01 4.68 4.86
C GLY A 246 16.11 5.81 4.36
N ASN A 247 15.41 5.58 3.26
CA ASN A 247 14.49 6.58 2.74
C ASN A 247 13.18 6.58 3.55
N SER A 248 12.67 7.75 3.90
CA SER A 248 11.45 7.89 4.67
C SER A 248 10.59 9.08 4.23
N LEU A 249 9.27 8.92 4.37
CA LEU A 249 8.34 10.04 4.26
C LEU A 249 8.42 10.87 5.53
N THR A 250 8.35 12.19 5.38
CA THR A 250 8.43 13.16 6.47
C THR A 250 7.26 14.11 6.45
N ILE A 251 7.00 14.72 7.60
CA ILE A 251 5.95 15.70 7.83
C ILE A 251 6.62 16.99 8.26
N ASN A 252 6.37 18.09 7.55
CA ASN A 252 6.59 19.43 8.05
C ASN A 252 5.42 19.80 8.96
N ASN A 253 5.64 19.79 10.27
CA ASN A 253 4.57 19.95 11.25
C ASN A 253 3.94 21.35 11.22
N ASN A 254 4.68 22.38 10.81
CA ASN A 254 4.14 23.73 10.69
C ASN A 254 3.11 23.79 9.55
N ASN A 255 3.47 23.29 8.37
CA ASN A 255 2.55 23.20 7.24
C ASN A 255 1.38 22.26 7.55
N PHE A 256 1.64 21.12 8.20
CA PHE A 256 0.61 20.17 8.60
C PHE A 256 -0.41 20.80 9.54
N ASN A 257 0.04 21.51 10.58
CA ASN A 257 -0.85 22.21 11.51
C ASN A 257 -1.66 23.29 10.78
N ASN A 258 -1.01 24.10 9.94
CA ASN A 258 -1.69 25.18 9.20
C ASN A 258 -2.75 24.62 8.24
N PHE A 259 -2.45 23.52 7.55
CA PHE A 259 -3.41 22.85 6.67
C PHE A 259 -4.60 22.29 7.45
N ASN A 260 -4.35 21.56 8.53
CA ASN A 260 -5.41 20.94 9.31
C ASN A 260 -6.29 21.96 10.04
N LYS A 261 -5.73 23.09 10.51
CA LYS A 261 -6.53 24.20 11.06
C LYS A 261 -7.59 24.71 10.08
N ASN A 262 -7.28 24.70 8.78
CA ASN A 262 -8.18 25.20 7.75
C ASN A 262 -9.11 24.13 7.17
N THR A 263 -8.79 22.85 7.32
CA THR A 263 -9.49 21.73 6.65
C THR A 263 -10.08 20.70 7.60
N ASN A 264 -10.00 20.93 8.91
CA ASN A 264 -10.56 20.06 9.94
C ASN A 264 -11.12 20.88 11.10
N ASN A 265 -12.44 20.76 11.34
CA ASN A 265 -13.17 21.52 12.35
C ASN A 265 -12.73 21.27 13.79
N ASN A 266 -12.12 20.11 14.06
CA ASN A 266 -11.76 19.69 15.42
C ASN A 266 -10.24 19.59 15.63
N TRP A 267 -9.45 20.25 14.77
CA TRP A 267 -7.99 20.19 14.87
C TRP A 267 -7.46 21.04 16.04
N SER A 268 -6.83 20.39 17.01
CA SER A 268 -6.15 21.03 18.16
C SER A 268 -4.66 20.67 18.27
N GLY A 269 -4.07 20.08 17.23
CA GLY A 269 -2.69 19.59 17.29
C GLY A 269 -1.65 20.73 17.33
N ASN A 270 -0.63 20.53 18.18
CA ASN A 270 0.49 21.46 18.36
C ASN A 270 1.83 20.74 18.13
N ARG A 271 1.98 20.12 16.95
CA ARG A 271 3.25 19.50 16.54
C ARG A 271 4.26 20.57 16.14
N SER A 272 5.57 20.32 16.28
CA SER A 272 6.61 21.27 15.85
C SER A 272 7.77 20.55 15.14
N GLY A 273 8.52 21.27 14.31
CA GLY A 273 9.65 20.70 13.56
C GLY A 273 9.26 19.75 12.43
N ASN A 274 10.04 18.69 12.25
CA ASN A 274 9.84 17.67 11.23
C ASN A 274 9.78 16.28 11.87
N ASP A 275 8.81 15.47 11.47
CA ASP A 275 8.64 14.09 11.93
C ASP A 275 8.71 13.09 10.77
N SER A 276 9.13 11.87 11.05
CA SER A 276 8.88 10.75 10.14
C SER A 276 7.39 10.44 10.08
N TRP A 277 6.83 10.31 8.88
CA TRP A 277 5.44 9.95 8.70
C TRP A 277 5.18 8.49 9.13
N LYS A 278 4.00 8.28 9.71
CA LYS A 278 3.47 6.96 10.04
C LYS A 278 1.99 6.91 9.65
N PRO A 279 1.51 5.80 9.07
CA PRO A 279 0.10 5.64 8.74
C PRO A 279 -0.75 5.52 10.00
N ASP A 280 -1.93 6.13 9.98
CA ASP A 280 -3.00 5.84 10.94
C ASP A 280 -3.55 4.43 10.70
N GLN A 281 -3.20 3.49 11.59
CA GLN A 281 -3.59 2.08 11.49
C GLN A 281 -5.09 1.86 11.66
N GLN A 282 -5.75 2.63 12.52
CA GLN A 282 -7.18 2.48 12.77
C GLN A 282 -7.98 2.89 11.53
N ARG A 283 -7.66 4.06 10.97
CA ARG A 283 -8.27 4.56 9.73
C ARG A 283 -8.00 3.63 8.54
N ARG A 284 -6.78 3.10 8.45
CA ARG A 284 -6.41 2.14 7.41
C ARG A 284 -7.28 0.88 7.46
N ASN A 285 -7.48 0.32 8.65
CA ASN A 285 -8.31 -0.88 8.81
C ASN A 285 -9.76 -0.66 8.34
N ALA A 286 -10.27 0.58 8.48
CA ALA A 286 -11.55 0.98 7.91
C ALA A 286 -11.51 1.08 6.37
N ASN A 287 -10.44 1.63 5.80
CA ASN A 287 -10.26 1.79 4.34
C ASN A 287 -10.12 0.47 3.56
N LEU A 288 -9.65 -0.60 4.21
CA LEU A 288 -9.48 -1.92 3.59
C LEU A 288 -10.67 -2.86 3.80
N GLY A 289 -11.80 -2.35 4.31
CA GLY A 289 -13.03 -3.11 4.45
C GLY A 289 -12.90 -4.30 5.39
N GLY A 290 -12.34 -4.11 6.60
CA GLY A 290 -12.36 -5.11 7.68
C GLY A 290 -11.65 -6.45 7.41
N GLY A 291 -11.17 -6.70 6.20
CA GLY A 291 -10.61 -7.98 5.74
C GLY A 291 -9.15 -8.21 6.17
N ALA A 292 -8.46 -7.17 6.63
CA ALA A 292 -7.13 -7.29 7.24
C ALA A 292 -7.19 -7.57 8.77
N VAL A 293 -8.38 -7.60 9.37
CA VAL A 293 -8.60 -7.82 10.81
C VAL A 293 -9.00 -9.27 11.09
N GLY A 294 -8.44 -10.24 10.36
CA GLY A 294 -8.46 -11.63 10.79
C GLY A 294 -7.52 -11.86 11.97
N GLY A 295 -6.30 -11.32 11.91
CA GLY A 295 -5.27 -11.58 12.92
C GLY A 295 -5.54 -10.94 14.29
N ASN A 296 -6.03 -9.70 14.33
CA ASN A 296 -6.20 -8.98 15.62
C ASN A 296 -7.50 -9.34 16.34
N ARG A 297 -8.60 -9.61 15.62
CA ARG A 297 -9.84 -10.07 16.27
C ARG A 297 -9.67 -11.44 16.89
N ASP A 298 -8.86 -12.31 16.30
CA ASP A 298 -8.59 -13.64 16.86
C ASP A 298 -7.67 -13.54 18.09
N ALA A 299 -6.67 -12.66 18.07
CA ALA A 299 -5.86 -12.36 19.25
C ALA A 299 -6.68 -11.75 20.40
N GLU A 300 -7.57 -10.79 20.12
CA GLU A 300 -8.49 -10.21 21.12
C GLU A 300 -9.53 -11.22 21.61
N ARG A 301 -10.05 -12.09 20.74
CA ARG A 301 -10.98 -13.17 21.08
C ARG A 301 -10.30 -14.25 21.92
N ASP A 302 -9.05 -14.58 21.64
CA ASP A 302 -8.26 -15.54 22.41
C ASP A 302 -7.84 -14.98 23.77
N GLN A 303 -7.50 -13.69 23.85
CA GLN A 303 -7.30 -13.00 25.13
C GLN A 303 -8.59 -12.94 25.96
N LEU A 304 -9.73 -12.66 25.33
CA LEU A 304 -11.02 -12.67 26.01
C LEU A 304 -11.40 -14.08 26.51
N ARG A 305 -11.13 -15.12 25.71
CA ARG A 305 -11.30 -16.53 26.11
C ARG A 305 -10.39 -16.91 27.28
N GLN A 306 -9.13 -16.51 27.27
CA GLN A 306 -8.20 -16.75 28.38
C GLN A 306 -8.61 -16.03 29.67
N ASN A 307 -9.19 -14.83 29.56
CA ASN A 307 -9.69 -14.08 30.71
C ASN A 307 -10.98 -14.70 31.28
N LEU A 308 -11.87 -15.21 30.41
CA LEU A 308 -13.06 -15.97 30.81
C LEU A 308 -12.69 -17.30 31.49
N GLN A 309 -11.66 -18.00 31.00
CA GLN A 309 -11.16 -19.25 31.59
C GLN A 309 -10.42 -19.05 32.92
N ARG A 310 -9.85 -17.86 33.16
CA ARG A 310 -9.25 -17.50 34.46
C ARG A 310 -10.28 -17.02 35.49
N GLY A 311 -11.44 -16.52 35.05
CA GLY A 311 -12.51 -16.06 35.95
C GLY A 311 -13.32 -17.18 36.62
N ASP A 312 -13.38 -18.37 36.01
CA ASP A 312 -14.27 -19.47 36.42
C ASP A 312 -13.63 -20.47 37.40
N LEU A 313 -12.43 -20.19 37.91
CA LEU A 313 -11.71 -21.04 38.87
C LEU A 313 -11.79 -20.55 40.33
N SER A 314 -12.67 -19.58 40.64
CA SER A 314 -12.91 -19.10 42.01
C SER A 314 -14.29 -19.46 42.58
N GLY A 315 -14.96 -20.46 42.00
CA GLY A 315 -16.24 -20.97 42.49
C GLY A 315 -16.10 -22.32 43.21
N ASN A 316 -16.27 -22.29 44.54
CA ASN A 316 -16.54 -23.38 45.48
C ASN A 316 -15.37 -24.21 46.05
N ARG A 317 -15.14 -24.03 47.36
CA ARG A 317 -15.31 -25.11 48.37
C ARG A 317 -15.33 -24.57 49.82
N ALA A 318 -16.09 -25.29 50.65
CA ALA A 318 -16.37 -25.15 52.09
C ALA A 318 -17.50 -24.15 52.44
N GLY A 319 -18.73 -24.54 52.82
CA GLY A 319 -19.21 -25.78 53.44
C GLY A 319 -18.95 -25.76 54.95
N GLY A 320 -19.97 -25.41 55.75
CA GLY A 320 -19.93 -25.55 57.21
C GLY A 320 -20.88 -24.61 57.96
N ASP A 321 -22.04 -25.16 58.32
CA ASP A 321 -22.98 -24.81 59.40
C ASP A 321 -22.70 -23.58 60.28
N ARG A 322 -23.70 -22.69 60.40
CA ARG A 322 -24.00 -22.11 61.72
C ARG A 322 -25.47 -21.68 61.87
N ALA A 323 -26.08 -22.33 62.85
CA ALA A 323 -27.38 -22.08 63.42
C ALA A 323 -27.58 -20.63 63.87
N GLY A 324 -28.85 -20.24 63.95
CA GLY A 324 -29.29 -18.88 64.24
C GLY A 324 -28.86 -18.34 65.60
N ASN A 325 -28.89 -17.01 65.68
CA ASN A 325 -29.18 -16.33 66.93
C ASN A 325 -29.98 -15.06 66.62
N VAL A 326 -31.16 -15.01 67.22
CA VAL A 326 -32.08 -13.87 67.25
C VAL A 326 -31.56 -12.95 68.35
N GLY A 327 -31.40 -11.66 68.07
CA GLY A 327 -30.92 -10.70 69.05
C GLY A 327 -31.41 -9.29 68.75
N SER A 328 -32.58 -8.97 69.29
CA SER A 328 -33.16 -7.63 69.36
C SER A 328 -32.19 -6.60 69.93
N ALA A 329 -32.27 -5.37 69.41
CA ALA A 329 -31.90 -4.17 70.12
C ALA A 329 -32.88 -3.05 69.77
N ASP A 330 -33.87 -2.88 70.64
CA ASP A 330 -34.49 -1.58 70.90
C ASP A 330 -34.85 -1.54 72.40
N ARG A 331 -34.20 -0.62 73.12
CA ARG A 331 -34.29 -0.26 74.56
C ARG A 331 -33.55 -1.13 75.58
#